data_AF-A0A829QKX1-F1
#
_entry.id   AF-A0A829QKX1-F1
#
_cell.length_a   1.000
_cell.length_b   1.000
_cell.length_c   1.000
_cell.angle_alpha   90.00
_cell.angle_beta   90.00
_cell.angle_gamma   90.00
#
_symmetry.space_group_name_H-M   'P 1'
#
loop_
_entity.id
_entity.type
_entity.pdbx_description
1 polymer ?
#
loop_
_entity_poly.entity_id
_entity_poly.type
_entity_poly.pdbx_seq_one_letter_code
_entity_poly.pdbx_strand_id
1 'polypeptide(L)'
;MRVDGDTWDITSSVGATALGVAAARATETLRADALIRDPFAQILVDATGKATGWERLVAGDIDWPDPEAGRIYDRMVDYQATRTHFFDEYFLAAAAAGIRQVVILASGLDSRHTGSTGPPVPPFTRSISRRF
;
A
#
# COMPACT_ATOMS: atom_id res chain seq x y z
N MET A 1 -14.53 -21.94 -5.92
CA MET A 1 -15.65 -21.91 -4.95
C MET A 1 -15.03 -22.02 -3.56
N ARG A 2 -15.41 -21.18 -2.60
CA ARG A 2 -14.85 -21.15 -1.23
C ARG A 2 -15.72 -21.96 -0.26
N VAL A 3 -15.12 -22.46 0.82
CA VAL A 3 -15.76 -23.18 1.94
C VAL A 3 -15.22 -22.67 3.29
N ASP A 4 -16.05 -22.73 4.33
CA ASP A 4 -15.71 -22.24 5.67
C ASP A 4 -14.59 -23.06 6.31
N GLY A 5 -13.53 -22.41 6.79
CA GLY A 5 -12.37 -23.03 7.45
C GLY A 5 -11.00 -22.71 6.85
N ASP A 6 -10.93 -21.96 5.75
CA ASP A 6 -9.65 -21.52 5.17
C ASP A 6 -8.95 -20.53 6.13
N THR A 7 -7.84 -20.97 6.72
CA THR A 7 -6.97 -20.14 7.56
C THR A 7 -6.25 -19.11 6.69
N TRP A 8 -6.40 -17.82 7.01
CA TRP A 8 -5.81 -16.73 6.24
C TRP A 8 -4.34 -16.51 6.65
N ASP A 9 -3.41 -16.70 5.72
CA ASP A 9 -2.04 -16.23 5.86
C ASP A 9 -1.85 -14.98 5.00
N ILE A 10 -1.45 -13.86 5.63
CA ILE A 10 -1.16 -12.57 4.98
C ILE A 10 -0.05 -12.68 3.94
N THR A 11 0.75 -13.74 3.99
CA THR A 11 1.81 -13.99 3.02
C THR A 11 1.33 -14.72 1.76
N SER A 12 0.05 -15.12 1.68
CA SER A 12 -0.49 -15.92 0.57
C SER A 12 -1.52 -15.16 -0.30
N SER A 13 -1.60 -15.50 -1.59
CA SER A 13 -2.64 -15.03 -2.53
C SER A 13 -2.79 -13.49 -2.55
N VAL A 14 -3.97 -12.98 -2.17
CA VAL A 14 -4.27 -11.54 -2.11
C VAL A 14 -3.39 -10.82 -1.08
N GLY A 15 -2.98 -11.50 -0.01
CA GLY A 15 -2.07 -10.95 1.00
C GLY A 15 -0.69 -10.66 0.43
N ALA A 16 -0.14 -11.57 -0.40
CA ALA A 16 1.15 -11.37 -1.08
C ALA A 16 1.11 -10.16 -2.02
N THR A 17 0.03 -9.99 -2.79
CA THR A 17 -0.15 -8.82 -3.66
C THR A 17 -0.26 -7.53 -2.84
N ALA A 18 -1.00 -7.54 -1.74
CA ALA A 18 -1.12 -6.39 -0.86
C ALA A 18 0.24 -5.99 -0.25
N LEU A 19 1.06 -6.97 0.10
CA LEU A 19 2.42 -6.76 0.62
C LEU A 19 3.37 -6.19 -0.45
N GLY A 20 3.38 -6.75 -1.66
CA GLY A 20 4.20 -6.19 -2.74
C GLY A 20 3.83 -4.74 -3.08
N VAL A 21 2.53 -4.43 -3.05
CA VAL A 21 2.02 -3.06 -3.23
C VAL A 21 2.42 -2.14 -2.07
N ALA A 22 2.40 -2.61 -0.82
CA ALA A 22 2.87 -1.83 0.33
C ALA A 22 4.38 -1.63 0.30
N ALA A 23 5.16 -2.67 -0.03
CA ALA A 23 6.61 -2.59 -0.19
C ALA A 23 6.99 -1.56 -1.25
N ALA A 24 6.33 -1.55 -2.41
CA ALA A 24 6.57 -0.55 -3.44
C ALA A 24 6.33 0.90 -2.94
N ARG A 25 5.28 1.14 -2.14
CA ARG A 25 5.04 2.46 -1.55
C ARG A 25 6.07 2.82 -0.48
N ALA A 26 6.57 1.85 0.28
CA ALA A 26 7.65 2.05 1.24
C ALA A 26 8.95 2.44 0.52
N THR A 27 9.32 1.72 -0.55
CA THR A 27 10.47 2.03 -1.41
C THR A 27 10.37 3.44 -1.98
N GLU A 28 9.21 3.80 -2.54
CA GLU A 28 8.97 5.15 -3.05
C GLU A 28 9.12 6.21 -1.96
N THR A 29 8.57 5.98 -0.76
CA THR A 29 8.63 6.93 0.37
C THR A 29 10.07 7.23 0.81
N LEU A 30 11.00 6.28 0.62
CA LEU A 30 12.42 6.44 0.95
C LEU A 30 13.20 7.25 -0.09
N ARG A 31 12.65 7.48 -1.30
CA ARG A 31 13.32 8.30 -2.32
C ARG A 31 13.40 9.77 -1.86
N ALA A 32 14.51 10.42 -2.21
CA ALA A 32 14.71 11.84 -1.91
C ALA A 32 13.68 12.73 -2.63
N ASP A 33 13.35 12.35 -3.87
CA ASP A 33 12.41 12.99 -4.79
C ASP A 33 11.07 12.26 -4.88
N ALA A 34 10.67 11.56 -3.81
CA ALA A 34 9.45 10.78 -3.75
C ALA A 34 8.19 11.56 -4.18
N LEU A 35 7.42 10.99 -5.10
CA LEU A 35 6.12 11.48 -5.57
C LEU A 35 5.03 11.35 -4.49
N ILE A 36 5.09 10.29 -3.69
CA ILE A 36 4.19 10.06 -2.56
C ILE A 36 4.98 9.72 -1.29
N ARG A 37 4.35 9.93 -0.12
CA ARG A 37 4.90 9.50 1.17
C ARG A 37 3.83 8.75 1.96
N ASP A 38 4.02 7.44 2.11
CA ASP A 38 3.19 6.57 2.94
C ASP A 38 3.98 6.17 4.20
N PRO A 39 3.86 6.92 5.31
CA PRO A 39 4.67 6.66 6.51
C PRO A 39 4.34 5.33 7.21
N PHE A 40 3.25 4.65 6.82
CA PHE A 40 2.83 3.38 7.40
C PHE A 40 3.22 2.18 6.56
N ALA A 41 3.57 2.37 5.28
CA ALA A 41 3.90 1.29 4.37
C ALA A 41 5.01 0.38 4.92
N GLN A 42 6.11 0.96 5.42
CA GLN A 42 7.21 0.19 6.01
C GLN A 42 6.74 -0.60 7.24
N ILE A 43 5.99 0.03 8.14
CA ILE A 43 5.49 -0.59 9.37
C ILE A 43 4.61 -1.80 9.04
N LEU A 44 3.75 -1.66 8.02
CA LEU A 44 2.84 -2.73 7.58
C LEU A 44 3.60 -3.89 6.92
N VAL A 45 4.66 -3.61 6.17
CA VAL A 45 5.54 -4.65 5.60
C VAL A 45 6.28 -5.39 6.73
N ASP A 46 6.90 -4.66 7.65
CA ASP A 46 7.68 -5.23 8.76
C ASP A 46 6.84 -6.12 9.68
N ALA A 47 5.56 -5.77 9.87
CA ALA A 47 4.63 -6.52 10.69
C ALA A 47 4.36 -7.95 10.18
N THR A 48 4.72 -8.27 8.93
CA THR A 48 4.58 -9.63 8.37
C THR A 48 5.74 -10.56 8.67
N GLY A 49 6.81 -10.04 9.29
CA GLY A 49 7.95 -10.81 9.74
C GLY A 49 9.05 -10.95 8.68
N LYS A 50 10.29 -10.95 9.17
CA LYS A 50 11.54 -10.95 8.38
C LYS A 50 11.82 -12.22 7.56
N ALA A 51 10.94 -13.23 7.64
CA ALA A 51 11.11 -14.47 6.90
C ALA A 51 10.54 -14.40 5.48
N THR A 52 9.87 -13.29 5.12
CA THR A 52 9.16 -13.13 3.86
C THR A 52 10.00 -12.49 2.75
N GLY A 53 11.07 -11.77 3.10
CA GLY A 53 11.98 -11.10 2.16
C GLY A 53 11.48 -9.76 1.63
N TRP A 54 10.27 -9.32 2.02
CA TRP A 54 9.72 -8.02 1.62
C TRP A 54 10.53 -6.85 2.18
N GLU A 55 11.09 -6.99 3.38
CA GLU A 55 11.93 -5.97 4.00
C GLU A 55 13.23 -5.74 3.22
N ARG A 56 13.83 -6.81 2.66
CA ARG A 56 15.02 -6.71 1.81
C ARG A 56 14.70 -6.04 0.48
N LEU A 57 13.52 -6.32 -0.06
CA LEU A 57 13.01 -5.67 -1.27
C LEU A 57 12.89 -4.16 -1.08
N VAL A 58 12.33 -3.71 0.05
CA VAL A 58 12.23 -2.28 0.36
C VAL A 58 13.59 -1.63 0.59
N ALA A 59 14.50 -2.32 1.27
CA ALA A 59 15.86 -1.83 1.50
C ALA A 59 16.72 -1.78 0.22
N GLY A 60 16.23 -2.31 -0.90
CA GLY A 60 17.03 -2.46 -2.13
C GLY A 60 18.15 -3.51 -2.00
N ASP A 61 18.10 -4.36 -0.97
CA ASP A 61 19.06 -5.44 -0.70
C ASP A 61 18.68 -6.72 -1.45
N ILE A 62 18.46 -6.60 -2.76
CA ILE A 62 18.09 -7.71 -3.64
C ILE A 62 19.15 -7.88 -4.72
N ASP A 63 19.69 -9.09 -4.78
CA ASP A 63 20.52 -9.53 -5.90
C ASP A 63 19.59 -10.02 -7.01
N TRP A 64 19.37 -9.15 -8.01
CA TRP A 64 18.48 -9.46 -9.11
C TRP A 64 19.11 -10.51 -10.03
N PRO A 65 18.35 -11.54 -10.47
CA PRO A 65 18.90 -12.62 -11.30
C PRO A 65 19.41 -12.10 -12.65
N ASP A 66 18.86 -10.98 -13.13
CA ASP A 66 19.34 -10.24 -14.28
C ASP A 66 18.95 -8.74 -14.18
N PRO A 67 19.55 -7.85 -15.00
CA PRO A 67 19.25 -6.41 -14.97
C PRO A 67 17.81 -6.04 -15.37
N GLU A 68 17.12 -6.87 -16.16
CA GLU A 68 15.73 -6.59 -16.54
C GLU A 68 14.78 -6.79 -15.37
N ALA A 69 15.03 -7.78 -14.51
CA ALA A 69 14.23 -8.00 -13.30
C ALA A 69 14.22 -6.77 -12.38
N GLY A 70 15.38 -6.14 -12.15
CA GLY A 70 15.48 -4.90 -11.40
C GLY A 70 14.71 -3.74 -12.05
N ARG A 71 14.82 -3.58 -13.38
CA ARG A 71 14.08 -2.54 -14.12
C ARG A 71 12.57 -2.76 -14.08
N ILE A 72 12.10 -4.01 -14.09
CA ILE A 72 10.68 -4.33 -13.93
C ILE A 72 10.20 -3.93 -12.53
N TYR A 73 11.01 -4.17 -11.50
CA TYR A 73 10.69 -3.74 -10.14
C TYR A 73 10.62 -2.21 -10.02
N ASP A 74 11.59 -1.47 -10.58
CA ASP A 74 11.56 0.00 -10.58
C ASP A 74 10.29 0.54 -11.25
N ARG A 75 9.90 -0.01 -12.40
CA ARG A 75 8.64 0.38 -13.07
C ARG A 75 7.40 0.05 -12.24
N MET A 76 7.44 -1.03 -11.46
CA MET A 76 6.37 -1.39 -10.55
C MET A 76 6.27 -0.37 -9.40
N VAL A 77 7.41 0.08 -8.85
CA VAL A 77 7.45 1.17 -7.86
C VAL A 77 6.86 2.45 -8.44
N ASP A 78 7.29 2.87 -9.63
CA ASP A 78 6.81 4.09 -10.29
C ASP A 78 5.30 4.03 -10.60
N TYR A 79 4.82 2.86 -11.04
CA TYR A 79 3.40 2.62 -11.25
C TYR A 79 2.61 2.75 -9.94
N GLN A 80 3.11 2.17 -8.86
CA GLN A 80 2.46 2.22 -7.56
C GLN A 80 2.49 3.64 -6.95
N ALA A 81 3.57 4.39 -7.16
CA ALA A 81 3.66 5.80 -6.80
C ALA A 81 2.61 6.63 -7.54
N THR A 82 2.57 6.53 -8.87
CA THR A 82 1.62 7.26 -9.73
C THR A 82 0.18 6.90 -9.41
N ARG A 83 -0.11 5.60 -9.23
CA ARG A 83 -1.44 5.11 -8.84
C ARG A 83 -1.86 5.67 -7.49
N THR A 84 -0.95 5.71 -6.52
CA THR A 84 -1.23 6.24 -5.17
C THR A 84 -1.54 7.74 -5.26
N HIS A 85 -0.68 8.51 -5.94
CA HIS A 85 -0.87 9.95 -6.16
C HIS A 85 -2.23 10.26 -6.82
N PHE A 86 -2.60 9.51 -7.86
CA PHE A 86 -3.88 9.71 -8.53
C PHE A 86 -5.08 9.54 -7.58
N PHE A 87 -5.09 8.47 -6.76
CA PHE A 87 -6.19 8.24 -5.83
C PHE A 87 -6.20 9.23 -4.67
N ASP A 88 -5.04 9.69 -4.22
CA ASP A 88 -4.93 10.71 -3.18
C ASP A 88 -5.55 12.03 -3.67
N GLU A 89 -5.14 12.50 -4.85
CA GLU A 89 -5.71 13.68 -5.49
C GLU A 89 -7.22 13.53 -5.75
N TYR A 90 -7.66 12.36 -6.21
CA TYR A 90 -9.08 12.08 -6.41
C TYR A 90 -9.89 12.23 -5.13
N PHE A 91 -9.42 11.66 -4.01
CA PHE A 91 -10.14 11.75 -2.73
C PHE A 91 -10.10 13.16 -2.14
N LEU A 92 -8.98 13.88 -2.28
CA LEU A 92 -8.88 15.28 -1.88
C LEU A 92 -9.85 16.17 -2.68
N ALA A 93 -9.92 15.99 -4.00
CA ALA A 93 -10.85 16.71 -4.86
C ALA A 93 -12.32 16.37 -4.52
N ALA A 94 -12.63 15.10 -4.27
CA ALA A 94 -13.95 14.67 -3.84
C ALA A 94 -14.37 15.33 -2.51
N ALA A 95 -13.45 15.37 -1.54
CA ALA A 95 -13.69 16.03 -0.26
C ALA A 95 -13.90 17.54 -0.43
N ALA A 96 -13.10 18.20 -1.26
CA ALA A 96 -13.23 19.62 -1.58
C ALA A 96 -14.57 19.93 -2.28
N ALA A 97 -15.11 19.01 -3.07
CA ALA A 97 -16.44 19.10 -3.68
C ALA A 97 -17.60 18.79 -2.71
N GLY A 98 -17.31 18.52 -1.43
CA GLY A 98 -18.31 18.30 -0.39
C GLY A 98 -18.74 16.85 -0.21
N ILE A 99 -18.08 15.88 -0.85
CA ILE A 99 -18.33 14.45 -0.57
C ILE A 99 -17.84 14.12 0.84
N ARG A 100 -18.71 13.50 1.64
CA ARG A 100 -18.46 13.21 3.06
C ARG A 100 -18.35 11.72 3.37
N GLN A 101 -18.52 10.84 2.39
CA GLN A 101 -18.43 9.39 2.59
C GLN A 101 -17.61 8.77 1.46
N VAL A 102 -16.56 8.04 1.85
CA VAL A 102 -15.69 7.28 0.95
C VAL A 102 -15.66 5.83 1.41
N VAL A 103 -15.71 4.91 0.46
CA VAL A 103 -15.58 3.47 0.71
C VAL A 103 -14.44 2.95 -0.15
N ILE A 104 -13.38 2.47 0.48
CA ILE A 104 -12.26 1.81 -0.19
C ILE A 104 -12.53 0.31 -0.21
N LEU A 105 -12.91 -0.20 -1.38
CA LEU A 105 -13.16 -1.62 -1.58
C LEU A 105 -11.84 -2.39 -1.66
N ALA A 106 -11.79 -3.56 -1.02
CA ALA A 106 -10.58 -4.38 -0.94
C ALA A 106 -9.36 -3.56 -0.46
N SER A 107 -9.55 -2.82 0.64
CA SER A 107 -8.56 -1.86 1.15
C SER A 107 -7.18 -2.45 1.43
N GLY A 108 -7.08 -3.76 1.69
CA GLY A 108 -5.80 -4.42 1.91
C GLY A 108 -4.95 -3.67 2.95
N LEU A 109 -3.74 -3.27 2.55
CA LEU A 109 -2.79 -2.47 3.34
C LEU A 109 -2.81 -0.97 2.96
N ASP A 110 -3.96 -0.42 2.59
CA ASP A 110 -4.14 1.02 2.36
C ASP A 110 -4.16 1.80 3.70
N SER A 111 -3.34 2.84 3.81
CA SER A 111 -3.12 3.64 5.02
C SER A 111 -3.73 5.05 4.96
N ARG A 112 -4.51 5.41 3.92
CA ARG A 112 -5.10 6.77 3.73
C ARG A 112 -5.96 7.29 4.89
N HIS A 113 -6.34 6.42 5.81
CA HIS A 113 -7.14 6.77 6.99
C HIS A 113 -6.30 7.14 8.23
N THR A 114 -5.00 6.82 8.23
CA THR A 114 -4.11 7.09 9.37
C THR A 114 -3.32 8.37 9.09
N GLY A 115 -3.83 9.53 9.53
CA GLY A 115 -3.09 10.79 9.70
C GLY A 115 -2.39 11.38 8.46
N SER A 116 -3.10 12.17 7.65
CA SER A 116 -2.47 13.04 6.67
C SER A 116 -2.02 14.36 7.31
N THR A 117 -0.89 14.91 6.85
CA THR A 117 -0.39 16.26 7.16
C THR A 117 -1.19 17.38 6.47
N GLY A 118 -2.48 17.15 6.19
CA GLY A 118 -3.41 18.11 5.62
C GLY A 118 -4.33 18.73 6.67
N PRO A 119 -5.12 19.77 6.31
CA PRO A 119 -6.13 20.31 7.21
C PRO A 119 -7.09 19.20 7.67
N PRO A 120 -7.58 19.26 8.92
CA PRO A 120 -8.29 18.16 9.55
C PRO A 120 -9.50 17.74 8.71
N VAL A 121 -9.43 16.53 8.15
CA VAL A 121 -10.58 15.89 7.54
C VAL A 121 -11.50 15.48 8.70
N PRO A 122 -12.79 15.87 8.71
CA PRO A 122 -13.73 15.45 9.75
C PRO A 122 -13.73 13.92 9.86
N PRO A 123 -13.97 13.33 11.04
CA PRO A 123 -13.82 11.90 11.25
C PRO A 123 -14.74 11.12 10.32
N PHE A 124 -14.17 10.48 9.30
CA PHE A 124 -14.84 9.50 8.47
C PHE A 124 -13.90 8.33 8.30
N THR A 125 -14.31 7.15 8.77
CA THR A 125 -14.66 6.01 7.91
C THR A 125 -15.17 4.88 8.81
N ARG A 126 -16.33 4.29 8.48
CA ARG A 126 -16.61 2.91 8.87
C ARG A 126 -15.91 2.04 7.84
N SER A 127 -14.71 1.55 8.16
CA SER A 127 -14.11 0.48 7.38
C SER A 127 -15.02 -0.74 7.51
N ILE A 128 -15.64 -1.17 6.42
CA ILE A 128 -16.12 -2.54 6.34
C ILE A 128 -14.91 -3.35 5.89
N SER A 129 -14.01 -3.61 6.84
CA SER A 129 -13.39 -4.93 6.90
C SER A 129 -14.56 -5.88 7.00
N ARG A 130 -14.83 -6.60 5.92
CA ARG A 130 -15.70 -7.74 6.01
C ARG A 130 -15.05 -8.68 7.03
N ARG A 131 -15.64 -8.80 8.23
CA ARG A 131 -15.53 -10.05 8.99
C ARG A 131 -16.26 -11.09 8.13
N PHE A 132 -15.51 -11.87 7.36
CA PHE A 132 -15.91 -13.20 6.89
C PHE A 132 -14.77 -14.12 7.27
#